data_AF-A0A5B9Q4L2-F1
#
_entry.id   AF-A0A5B9Q4L2-F1
#
_cell.length_a   1.000
_cell.length_b   1.000
_cell.length_c   1.000
_cell.angle_alpha   90.00
_cell.angle_beta   90.00
_cell.angle_gamma   90.00
#
_symmetry.space_group_name_H-M   'P 1'
#
loop_
_entity.id
_entity.type
_entity.pdbx_description
1 polymer ?
#
loop_
_entity_poly.entity_id
_entity_poly.type
_entity_poly.pdbx_seq_one_letter_code
_entity_poly.pdbx_strand_id
1 'polypeptide(L)'
;MGNPTEKNERLTTIVCALVAIAMIAAGVTARQGDSPASNEPEQWESDVRYQIKASFRQRARERDARLSQVEAVMAAWRTSNQSEADREKLIEWLSDTIVRSMPGSIDDLTPQPTFSSHESAAVVYSPPAELPRPPATIQAPSLLAGTRFPDVPITPTPYDPFSVKIANDGAMEVEEPIAPTPDDSFVPEQPPTVDPSKRHLANKPGIETAALPQAPLPGSSMVSFETRDQVDKSEKQPLTVVSPHPVQVAINLTELAARIAGYHDSLDEVETALLRTDEASLELVAEQAQKLDTMTRDYNFVRLYYESLSDDERQTLLAPRPLSATLKEVSRQLDRYELSLDTDFLGSIDSSQAEQIAELRGLLAALGERIGR
;
A
#
# COMPACT_ATOMS: atom_id res chain seq x y z
N MET A 1 37.21 -38.22 31.83
CA MET A 1 36.72 -39.00 30.67
C MET A 1 35.45 -38.32 30.18
N GLY A 2 35.51 -37.60 29.07
CA GLY A 2 34.34 -36.89 28.52
C GLY A 2 33.45 -37.84 27.73
N ASN A 3 32.13 -37.72 27.90
CA ASN A 3 31.15 -38.60 27.29
C ASN A 3 31.24 -38.51 25.76
N PRO A 4 31.41 -39.63 25.05
CA PRO A 4 31.57 -39.65 23.59
C PRO A 4 30.31 -39.19 22.84
N THR A 5 29.15 -39.15 23.51
CA THR A 5 27.87 -38.74 22.93
C THR A 5 27.79 -37.24 22.66
N GLU A 6 28.42 -36.40 23.48
CA GLU A 6 28.32 -34.93 23.37
C GLU A 6 29.08 -34.37 22.14
N LYS A 7 30.10 -35.10 21.66
CA LYS A 7 30.87 -34.72 20.47
C LYS A 7 30.09 -34.96 19.17
N ASN A 8 29.23 -35.97 19.15
CA ASN A 8 28.48 -36.36 17.96
C ASN A 8 27.30 -35.42 17.70
N GLU A 9 26.64 -34.92 18.75
CA GLU A 9 25.57 -33.92 18.60
C GLU A 9 26.07 -32.62 18.00
N ARG A 10 27.19 -32.08 18.51
CA ARG A 10 27.76 -30.81 18.00
C ARG A 10 28.18 -30.91 16.54
N LEU A 11 28.72 -32.06 16.13
CA LEU A 11 29.14 -32.28 14.74
C LEU A 11 27.93 -32.38 13.80
N THR A 12 26.85 -32.99 14.25
CA THR A 12 25.60 -33.09 13.47
C THR A 12 24.94 -31.72 13.30
N THR A 13 24.93 -30.88 14.35
CA THR A 13 24.39 -29.51 14.25
C THR A 13 25.19 -28.64 13.28
N ILE A 14 26.53 -28.73 13.30
CA ILE A 14 27.39 -27.97 12.39
C ILE A 14 27.19 -28.42 10.93
N VAL A 15 27.08 -29.73 10.69
CA VAL A 15 26.83 -30.26 9.33
C VAL A 15 25.45 -29.86 8.82
N CYS A 16 24.39 -29.95 9.65
CA CYS A 16 23.06 -29.49 9.25
C CYS A 16 23.02 -27.98 8.96
N ALA A 17 23.72 -27.15 9.76
CA ALA A 17 23.81 -25.72 9.50
C ALA A 17 24.54 -25.40 8.18
N LEU A 18 25.63 -26.11 7.88
CA LEU A 18 26.37 -25.94 6.61
C LEU A 18 25.55 -26.39 5.39
N VAL A 19 24.78 -27.48 5.51
CA VAL A 19 23.87 -27.94 4.44
C VAL A 19 22.75 -26.95 4.20
N ALA A 20 22.16 -26.37 5.27
CA ALA A 20 21.15 -25.32 5.13
C ALA A 20 21.70 -24.07 4.42
N ILE A 21 22.92 -23.64 4.78
CA ILE A 21 23.61 -22.52 4.11
C ILE A 21 23.89 -22.84 2.63
N ALA A 22 24.32 -24.07 2.32
CA ALA A 22 24.59 -24.49 0.95
C ALA A 22 23.31 -24.56 0.08
N MET A 23 22.18 -24.99 0.64
CA MET A 23 20.90 -25.00 -0.09
C MET A 23 20.39 -23.59 -0.37
N ILE A 24 20.59 -22.64 0.55
CA ILE A 24 20.25 -21.23 0.32
C ILE A 24 21.15 -20.65 -0.77
N ALA A 25 22.46 -20.95 -0.77
CA ALA A 25 23.38 -20.47 -1.79
C ALA A 25 23.10 -21.05 -3.20
N ALA A 26 22.71 -22.32 -3.28
CA ALA A 26 22.38 -22.97 -4.56
C ALA A 26 21.01 -22.56 -5.13
N GLY A 27 20.05 -22.21 -4.27
CA GLY A 27 18.75 -21.69 -4.70
C GLY A 27 18.82 -20.30 -5.36
N VAL A 28 19.81 -19.49 -4.97
CA VAL A 28 19.99 -18.13 -5.53
C VAL A 28 20.63 -18.15 -6.92
N THR A 29 21.42 -19.18 -7.27
CA THR A 29 22.12 -19.22 -8.57
C THR A 29 21.33 -19.94 -9.68
N ALA A 30 20.35 -20.77 -9.35
CA ALA A 30 19.55 -21.52 -10.33
C ALA A 30 18.41 -20.71 -10.99
N ARG A 31 18.12 -19.49 -10.52
CA ARG A 31 17.06 -18.61 -11.06
C ARG A 31 17.53 -17.60 -12.11
N GLN A 32 18.78 -17.69 -12.58
CA GLN A 32 19.35 -16.79 -13.61
C GLN A 32 18.94 -17.14 -15.06
N GLY A 33 18.00 -18.06 -15.28
CA GLY A 33 17.51 -18.45 -16.60
C GLY A 33 16.29 -17.64 -17.04
N ASP A 34 16.51 -16.67 -17.93
CA ASP A 34 15.60 -16.25 -19.02
C ASP A 34 14.32 -15.45 -18.74
N SER A 35 14.14 -14.82 -17.57
CA SER A 35 13.19 -13.68 -17.48
C SER A 35 13.94 -12.35 -17.62
N PRO A 36 13.73 -11.58 -18.71
CA PRO A 36 14.49 -10.36 -18.97
C PRO A 36 14.17 -9.27 -17.94
N ALA A 37 15.07 -9.13 -16.95
CA ALA A 37 15.74 -7.91 -16.48
C ALA A 37 14.96 -6.57 -16.30
N SER A 38 13.63 -6.53 -16.42
CA SER A 38 12.92 -5.26 -16.61
C SER A 38 12.33 -4.63 -15.34
N ASN A 39 12.37 -5.30 -14.19
CA ASN A 39 11.81 -4.79 -12.92
C ASN A 39 12.69 -5.05 -11.68
N GLU A 40 13.96 -5.42 -11.87
CA GLU A 40 14.80 -5.89 -10.76
C GLU A 40 14.91 -4.87 -9.60
N PRO A 41 15.21 -3.57 -9.82
CA PRO A 41 15.36 -2.62 -8.71
C PRO A 41 14.03 -2.30 -8.00
N GLU A 42 12.90 -2.25 -8.71
CA GLU A 42 11.59 -2.04 -8.07
C GLU A 42 11.17 -3.23 -7.21
N GLN A 43 11.47 -4.45 -7.65
CA GLN A 43 11.19 -5.66 -6.88
C GLN A 43 12.02 -5.70 -5.58
N TRP A 44 13.33 -5.41 -5.68
CA TRP A 44 14.20 -5.31 -4.50
C TRP A 44 13.75 -4.18 -3.54
N GLU A 45 13.29 -3.04 -4.06
CA GLU A 45 12.72 -1.96 -3.23
C GLU A 45 11.50 -2.46 -2.44
N SER A 46 10.57 -3.13 -3.12
CA SER A 46 9.36 -3.69 -2.50
C SER A 46 9.71 -4.70 -1.41
N ASP A 47 10.63 -5.62 -1.70
CA ASP A 47 11.06 -6.66 -0.75
C ASP A 47 11.73 -6.05 0.50
N VAL A 48 12.61 -5.04 0.31
CA VAL A 48 13.23 -4.30 1.42
C VAL A 48 12.17 -3.62 2.30
N ARG A 49 11.22 -2.91 1.69
CA ARG A 49 10.15 -2.22 2.41
C ARG A 49 9.31 -3.20 3.21
N TYR A 50 8.90 -4.30 2.58
CA TYR A 50 8.14 -5.36 3.23
C TYR A 50 8.92 -5.94 4.42
N GLN A 51 10.19 -6.27 4.23
CA GLN A 51 11.04 -6.84 5.28
C GLN A 51 11.19 -5.88 6.47
N ILE A 52 11.44 -4.58 6.23
CA ILE A 52 11.54 -3.57 7.28
C ILE A 52 10.21 -3.46 8.04
N LYS A 53 9.07 -3.38 7.33
CA LYS A 53 7.74 -3.35 7.96
C LYS A 53 7.49 -4.60 8.81
N ALA A 54 7.88 -5.78 8.31
CA ALA A 54 7.69 -7.05 8.99
C ALA A 54 8.56 -7.20 10.24
N SER A 55 9.84 -6.83 10.17
CA SER A 55 10.79 -6.98 11.29
C SER A 55 10.59 -5.94 12.39
N PHE A 56 10.20 -4.72 12.04
CA PHE A 56 10.11 -3.60 12.98
C PHE A 56 8.67 -3.25 13.39
N ARG A 57 7.74 -4.23 13.37
CA ARG A 57 6.32 -4.05 13.73
C ARG A 57 6.12 -3.36 15.09
N GLN A 58 6.96 -3.66 16.08
CA GLN A 58 6.87 -3.10 17.44
C GLN A 58 7.70 -1.82 17.64
N ARG A 59 8.52 -1.42 16.65
CA ARG A 59 9.45 -0.28 16.76
C ARG A 59 9.18 0.73 15.65
N ALA A 60 8.01 1.37 15.73
CA ALA A 60 7.55 2.31 14.69
C ALA A 60 8.59 3.39 14.32
N ARG A 61 9.25 4.02 15.31
CA ARG A 61 10.27 5.05 15.03
C ARG A 61 11.47 4.52 14.24
N GLU A 62 11.95 3.32 14.57
CA GLU A 62 13.09 2.72 13.87
C GLU A 62 12.68 2.27 12.46
N ARG A 63 11.50 1.67 12.32
CA ARG A 63 10.89 1.32 11.03
C ARG A 63 10.82 2.55 10.11
N ASP A 64 10.25 3.64 10.61
CA ASP A 64 10.01 4.85 9.81
C ASP A 64 11.34 5.52 9.40
N ALA A 65 12.34 5.54 10.30
CA ALA A 65 13.68 6.04 9.99
C ALA A 65 14.37 5.21 8.88
N ARG A 66 14.29 3.88 8.97
CA ARG A 66 14.85 2.97 7.97
C ARG A 66 14.14 3.09 6.61
N LEU A 67 12.81 3.19 6.61
CA LEU A 67 12.03 3.41 5.38
C LEU A 67 12.38 4.75 4.72
N SER A 68 12.56 5.82 5.50
CA SER A 68 12.99 7.12 4.98
C SER A 68 14.39 7.06 4.34
N GLN A 69 15.32 6.27 4.90
CA GLN A 69 16.63 6.05 4.29
C GLN A 69 16.53 5.31 2.95
N VAL A 70 15.71 4.26 2.87
CA VAL A 70 15.43 3.54 1.60
C VAL A 70 14.85 4.50 0.56
N GLU A 71 13.88 5.32 0.94
CA GLU A 71 13.28 6.32 0.06
C GLU A 71 14.32 7.35 -0.45
N ALA A 72 15.21 7.82 0.43
CA ALA A 72 16.29 8.74 0.06
C ALA A 72 17.28 8.11 -0.93
N VAL A 73 17.62 6.83 -0.78
CA VAL A 73 18.47 6.09 -1.73
C VAL A 73 17.77 5.93 -3.08
N MET A 74 16.49 5.55 -3.08
CA MET A 74 15.72 5.40 -4.32
C MET A 74 15.51 6.74 -5.03
N ALA A 75 15.35 7.84 -4.29
CA ALA A 75 15.33 9.18 -4.87
C ALA A 75 16.66 9.55 -5.52
N ALA A 76 17.80 9.25 -4.88
CA ALA A 76 19.13 9.49 -5.44
C ALA A 76 19.43 8.59 -6.67
N TRP A 77 18.93 7.36 -6.67
CA TRP A 77 19.00 6.48 -7.84
C TRP A 77 18.20 7.04 -9.02
N ARG A 78 16.96 7.51 -8.78
CA ARG A 78 16.10 8.09 -9.83
C ARG A 78 16.68 9.37 -10.45
N THR A 79 17.53 10.10 -9.73
CA THR A 79 18.23 11.31 -10.24
C THR A 79 19.61 11.02 -10.84
N SER A 80 20.09 9.78 -10.74
CA SER A 80 21.38 9.35 -11.32
C SER A 80 21.28 9.08 -12.81
N ASN A 81 22.42 8.85 -13.48
CA ASN A 81 22.43 8.38 -14.88
C ASN A 81 21.82 6.98 -15.06
N GLN A 82 21.49 6.27 -13.98
CA GLN A 82 21.00 4.89 -14.00
C GLN A 82 21.92 3.95 -14.79
N SER A 83 23.23 4.17 -14.68
CA SER A 83 24.24 3.32 -15.32
C SER A 83 24.23 1.92 -14.72
N GLU A 84 24.68 0.91 -15.47
CA GLU A 84 24.76 -0.48 -14.95
C GLU A 84 25.61 -0.58 -13.68
N ALA A 85 26.68 0.22 -13.59
CA ALA A 85 27.51 0.29 -12.38
C ALA A 85 26.76 0.89 -11.17
N ASP A 86 25.88 1.86 -11.39
CA ASP A 86 25.04 2.40 -10.32
C ASP A 86 23.91 1.42 -9.95
N ARG A 87 23.41 0.65 -10.92
CA ARG A 87 22.43 -0.42 -10.70
C ARG A 87 23.02 -1.51 -9.81
N GLU A 88 24.24 -1.96 -10.08
CA GLU A 88 24.96 -2.93 -9.24
C GLU A 88 25.12 -2.42 -7.81
N LYS A 89 25.52 -1.15 -7.61
CA LYS A 89 25.60 -0.54 -6.27
C LYS A 89 24.25 -0.50 -5.56
N LEU A 90 23.17 -0.21 -6.30
CA LEU A 90 21.83 -0.20 -5.73
C LEU A 90 21.43 -1.60 -5.28
N ILE A 91 21.62 -2.61 -6.12
CA ILE A 91 21.30 -4.01 -5.80
C ILE A 91 22.13 -4.49 -4.61
N GLU A 92 23.43 -4.22 -4.59
CA GLU A 92 24.32 -4.55 -3.46
C GLU A 92 23.80 -3.91 -2.17
N TRP A 93 23.48 -2.61 -2.20
CA TRP A 93 22.97 -1.89 -1.04
C TRP A 93 21.61 -2.41 -0.55
N LEU A 94 20.67 -2.69 -1.46
CA LEU A 94 19.35 -3.24 -1.13
C LEU A 94 19.49 -4.65 -0.53
N SER A 95 20.37 -5.49 -1.08
CA SER A 95 20.61 -6.84 -0.58
C SER A 95 21.19 -6.84 0.85
N ASP A 96 22.17 -5.98 1.13
CA ASP A 96 22.75 -5.84 2.47
C ASP A 96 21.73 -5.24 3.46
N THR A 97 20.89 -4.32 3.00
CA THR A 97 19.79 -3.75 3.77
C THR A 97 18.78 -4.82 4.21
N ILE A 98 18.46 -5.80 3.36
CA ILE A 98 17.59 -6.94 3.72
C ILE A 98 18.21 -7.74 4.86
N VAL A 99 19.50 -8.09 4.74
CA VAL A 99 20.22 -8.89 5.76
C VAL A 99 20.24 -8.15 7.10
N ARG A 100 20.53 -6.85 7.10
CA ARG A 100 20.53 -5.99 8.29
C ARG A 100 19.15 -5.65 8.83
N SER A 101 18.09 -5.93 8.07
CA SER A 101 16.70 -5.73 8.48
C SER A 101 16.04 -7.02 8.95
N MET A 102 16.78 -8.12 9.09
CA MET A 102 16.23 -9.35 9.67
C MET A 102 15.94 -9.20 11.18
N PRO A 103 14.91 -9.89 11.71
CA PRO A 103 14.60 -9.87 13.13
C PRO A 103 15.80 -10.28 13.98
N GLY A 104 16.17 -9.44 14.94
CA GLY A 104 17.33 -9.67 15.81
C GLY A 104 18.64 -9.03 15.32
N SER A 105 18.68 -8.46 14.11
CA SER A 105 19.77 -7.56 13.75
C SER A 105 19.69 -6.29 14.61
N ILE A 106 20.83 -5.91 15.19
CA ILE A 106 21.02 -4.67 15.93
C ILE A 106 21.82 -3.66 15.10
N ASP A 107 22.19 -4.01 13.88
CA ASP A 107 23.09 -3.21 13.07
C ASP A 107 22.33 -2.06 12.40
N ASP A 108 23.00 -0.91 12.35
CA ASP A 108 22.55 0.23 11.54
C ASP A 108 22.58 -0.14 10.05
N LEU A 109 21.71 0.51 9.28
CA LEU A 109 21.70 0.39 7.83
C LEU A 109 23.01 0.89 7.24
N THR A 110 23.42 0.30 6.12
CA THR A 110 24.59 0.76 5.38
C THR A 110 24.42 2.20 4.91
N PRO A 111 25.50 3.00 4.91
CA PRO A 111 25.45 4.37 4.45
C PRO A 111 24.97 4.43 2.99
N GLN A 112 24.31 5.53 2.63
CA GLN A 112 23.78 5.73 1.28
C GLN A 112 24.89 5.63 0.22
N PRO A 113 24.72 4.82 -0.84
CA PRO A 113 25.69 4.70 -1.91
C PRO A 113 25.76 6.00 -2.72
N THR A 114 26.93 6.29 -3.27
CA THR A 114 27.12 7.44 -4.18
C THR A 114 26.92 6.97 -5.62
N PHE A 115 25.84 7.47 -6.24
CA PHE A 115 25.51 7.23 -7.65
C PHE A 115 26.18 8.26 -8.57
N SER A 116 26.35 7.93 -9.84
CA SER A 116 26.83 8.90 -10.81
C SER A 116 25.75 9.97 -11.04
N SER A 117 26.09 11.23 -10.73
CA SER A 117 25.25 12.36 -11.10
C SER A 117 25.19 12.44 -12.62
N HIS A 118 24.06 12.90 -13.17
CA HIS A 118 24.09 13.51 -14.49
C HIS A 118 25.18 14.58 -14.46
N GLU A 119 26.31 14.27 -15.09
CA GLU A 119 27.28 15.27 -15.48
C GLU A 119 26.51 16.08 -16.51
N SER A 120 25.69 17.00 -16.01
CA SER A 120 25.18 18.13 -16.77
C SER A 120 26.44 18.69 -17.32
N ALA A 121 26.73 18.34 -18.58
CA ALA A 121 27.85 18.86 -19.32
C ALA A 121 27.73 20.34 -19.07
N ALA A 122 28.56 20.83 -18.15
CA ALA A 122 28.56 22.22 -17.78
C ALA A 122 28.97 22.80 -19.10
N VAL A 123 27.99 23.32 -19.85
CA VAL A 123 28.21 24.02 -21.08
C VAL A 123 29.26 24.98 -20.64
N VAL A 124 30.50 24.71 -21.05
CA VAL A 124 31.63 25.56 -20.77
C VAL A 124 31.22 26.77 -21.54
N TYR A 125 30.53 27.68 -20.85
CA TYR A 125 30.17 28.98 -21.32
C TYR A 125 31.53 29.63 -21.36
N SER A 126 32.26 29.33 -22.45
CA SER A 126 33.42 30.06 -22.85
C SER A 126 32.91 31.49 -22.84
N PRO A 127 33.36 32.33 -21.89
CA PRO A 127 32.87 33.69 -21.80
C PRO A 127 33.01 34.24 -23.21
N PRO A 128 31.91 34.73 -23.83
CA PRO A 128 31.95 35.18 -25.21
C PRO A 128 33.12 36.13 -25.32
N ALA A 129 34.04 35.81 -26.24
CA ALA A 129 35.24 36.59 -26.50
C ALA A 129 34.86 38.07 -26.46
N GLU A 130 35.50 38.78 -25.54
CA GLU A 130 35.28 40.19 -25.25
C GLU A 130 35.42 40.98 -26.56
N LEU A 131 34.28 41.26 -27.21
CA LEU A 131 34.22 42.15 -28.35
C LEU A 131 34.63 43.55 -27.85
N PRO A 132 35.49 44.26 -28.60
CA PRO A 132 36.06 45.51 -28.16
C PRO A 132 34.97 46.53 -27.86
N ARG A 133 34.96 47.00 -26.61
CA ARG A 133 34.10 48.04 -26.06
C ARG A 133 34.12 49.29 -26.97
N PRO A 134 33.03 49.65 -27.68
CA PRO A 134 32.94 50.95 -28.31
C PRO A 134 32.77 52.05 -27.25
N PRO A 135 33.34 53.25 -27.46
CA PRO A 135 33.25 54.35 -26.50
C PRO A 135 31.80 54.83 -26.35
N ALA A 136 31.46 55.15 -25.10
CA ALA A 136 30.18 55.65 -24.62
C ALA A 136 29.56 56.73 -25.52
N THR A 137 28.24 56.67 -25.73
CA THR A 137 27.36 57.82 -26.03
C THR A 137 25.88 57.39 -26.00
N ILE A 138 25.16 57.92 -24.99
CA ILE A 138 23.79 58.49 -25.04
C ILE A 138 22.54 57.57 -24.97
N GLN A 139 21.77 57.85 -23.91
CA GLN A 139 20.30 57.82 -23.70
C GLN A 139 19.53 56.51 -23.55
N ALA A 140 18.84 56.47 -22.40
CA ALA A 140 17.65 55.68 -22.14
C ALA A 140 16.53 55.97 -23.14
N PRO A 141 15.62 55.01 -23.33
CA PRO A 141 14.28 55.26 -22.82
C PRO A 141 13.68 54.10 -22.02
N SER A 142 12.95 54.47 -20.98
CA SER A 142 11.94 53.63 -20.35
C SER A 142 10.94 53.14 -21.39
N LEU A 143 10.66 51.83 -21.40
CA LEU A 143 9.41 51.30 -21.93
C LEU A 143 8.85 50.25 -20.96
N LEU A 144 8.10 50.78 -19.99
CA LEU A 144 6.90 50.11 -19.48
C LEU A 144 5.97 49.84 -20.67
N ALA A 145 5.76 48.57 -21.00
CA ALA A 145 4.59 48.06 -21.73
C ALA A 145 4.38 46.64 -21.19
N GLY A 146 3.36 46.36 -20.38
CA GLY A 146 1.96 46.66 -20.65
C GLY A 146 1.30 45.49 -21.38
N THR A 147 1.54 44.24 -20.97
CA THR A 147 0.77 43.08 -21.41
C THR A 147 -0.58 43.07 -20.68
N ARG A 148 -1.55 43.78 -21.25
CA ARG A 148 -2.97 43.61 -20.94
C ARG A 148 -3.42 42.25 -21.46
N PHE A 149 -3.84 41.38 -20.57
CA PHE A 149 -4.66 40.22 -20.94
C PHE A 149 -6.07 40.72 -21.30
N PRO A 150 -6.69 40.23 -22.39
CA PRO A 150 -8.08 40.54 -22.66
C PRO A 150 -8.99 39.88 -21.61
N ASP A 151 -9.74 40.69 -20.89
CA ASP A 151 -10.91 40.26 -20.11
C ASP A 151 -11.91 39.61 -21.07
N VAL A 152 -11.99 38.28 -21.04
CA VAL A 152 -13.08 37.54 -21.66
C VAL A 152 -14.18 37.42 -20.59
N PRO A 153 -15.38 38.02 -20.80
CA PRO A 153 -16.49 37.83 -19.89
C PRO A 153 -16.96 36.37 -19.96
N ILE A 154 -16.70 35.62 -18.89
CA ILE A 154 -17.24 34.27 -18.72
C ILE A 154 -18.71 34.42 -18.34
N THR A 155 -19.61 34.27 -19.31
CA THR A 155 -21.04 34.04 -19.05
C THR A 155 -21.22 32.68 -18.38
N PRO A 156 -21.81 32.60 -17.18
CA PRO A 156 -22.17 31.33 -16.58
C PRO A 156 -23.35 30.72 -17.34
N THR A 157 -23.09 29.69 -18.15
CA THR A 157 -24.15 28.80 -18.64
C THR A 157 -24.62 27.92 -17.48
N PRO A 158 -25.93 27.88 -17.16
CA PRO A 158 -26.48 26.94 -16.20
C PRO A 158 -26.34 25.53 -16.78
N TYR A 159 -25.41 24.74 -16.25
CA TYR A 159 -25.33 23.31 -16.50
C TYR A 159 -26.26 22.62 -15.51
N ASP A 160 -27.33 21.99 -16.00
CA ASP A 160 -28.23 21.13 -15.23
C ASP A 160 -27.76 19.67 -15.38
N PRO A 161 -27.11 19.08 -14.35
CA PRO A 161 -26.59 17.72 -14.44
C PRO A 161 -27.65 16.62 -14.29
N PHE A 162 -28.95 16.92 -14.24
CA PHE A 162 -29.99 15.92 -13.93
C PHE A 162 -30.99 15.59 -15.06
N SER A 163 -30.79 16.09 -16.28
CA SER A 163 -31.73 15.85 -17.39
C SER A 163 -31.42 14.62 -18.26
N VAL A 164 -30.96 13.51 -17.67
CA VAL A 164 -30.90 12.21 -18.38
C VAL A 164 -32.23 11.48 -18.21
N LYS A 165 -33.15 11.71 -19.15
CA LYS A 165 -34.31 10.82 -19.35
C LYS A 165 -33.82 9.50 -19.95
N ILE A 166 -33.59 8.50 -19.10
CA ILE A 166 -33.47 7.12 -19.55
C ILE A 166 -34.88 6.64 -19.88
N ALA A 167 -35.17 6.55 -21.17
CA ALA A 167 -36.34 5.83 -21.67
C ALA A 167 -36.07 4.33 -21.50
N ASN A 168 -36.58 3.76 -20.40
CA ASN A 168 -36.69 2.31 -20.22
C ASN A 168 -38.01 1.85 -20.84
N ASP A 169 -37.97 1.51 -22.13
CA ASP A 169 -38.94 0.62 -22.76
C ASP A 169 -38.22 -0.67 -23.11
N GLY A 170 -38.41 -1.68 -22.27
CA GLY A 170 -37.78 -2.99 -22.39
C GLY A 170 -38.43 -3.95 -21.41
N ALA A 171 -39.69 -4.29 -21.67
CA ALA A 171 -40.38 -5.38 -21.00
C ALA A 171 -39.66 -6.70 -21.32
N MET A 172 -38.99 -7.26 -20.33
CA MET A 172 -38.60 -8.68 -20.32
C MET A 172 -39.39 -9.39 -19.24
N GLU A 173 -39.92 -10.54 -19.65
CA GLU A 173 -40.76 -11.46 -18.89
C GLU A 173 -40.19 -11.81 -17.52
N VAL A 174 -41.08 -11.79 -16.54
CA VAL A 174 -40.87 -12.35 -15.21
C VAL A 174 -41.03 -13.87 -15.32
N GLU A 175 -39.92 -14.61 -15.37
CA GLU A 175 -39.94 -16.04 -15.04
C GLU A 175 -40.02 -16.21 -13.52
N GLU A 176 -41.00 -16.98 -13.08
CA GLU A 176 -41.25 -17.34 -11.67
C GLU A 176 -40.07 -18.16 -11.10
N PRO A 177 -39.53 -17.80 -9.92
CA PRO A 177 -38.54 -18.62 -9.24
C PRO A 177 -39.19 -19.90 -8.67
N ILE A 178 -38.73 -21.04 -9.19
CA ILE A 178 -39.04 -22.39 -8.70
C ILE A 178 -38.56 -22.53 -7.24
N ALA A 179 -39.46 -22.97 -6.37
CA ALA A 179 -39.18 -23.24 -4.97
C ALA A 179 -38.15 -24.37 -4.80
N PRO A 180 -37.12 -24.22 -3.95
CA PRO A 180 -36.20 -25.32 -3.64
C PRO A 180 -36.90 -26.35 -2.74
N THR A 181 -36.98 -27.57 -3.23
CA THR A 181 -37.29 -28.77 -2.44
C THR A 181 -36.21 -29.00 -1.37
N PRO A 182 -36.59 -29.36 -0.12
CA PRO A 182 -35.63 -29.70 0.91
C PRO A 182 -35.04 -31.08 0.60
N ASP A 183 -33.76 -31.11 0.23
CA ASP A 183 -33.01 -32.36 0.11
C ASP A 183 -32.48 -32.78 1.49
N ASP A 184 -32.56 -34.08 1.68
CA ASP A 184 -32.43 -34.80 2.92
C ASP A 184 -30.95 -35.00 3.29
N SER A 185 -30.65 -35.03 4.58
CA SER A 185 -29.47 -35.72 5.15
C SER A 185 -28.06 -35.17 4.87
N PHE A 186 -27.65 -34.16 5.62
CA PHE A 186 -26.24 -34.02 6.05
C PHE A 186 -26.14 -34.24 7.56
N VAL A 187 -25.57 -35.38 7.95
CA VAL A 187 -25.18 -35.70 9.32
C VAL A 187 -23.80 -35.05 9.55
N PRO A 188 -23.66 -34.05 10.44
CA PRO A 188 -22.35 -33.51 10.78
C PRO A 188 -21.58 -34.52 11.65
N GLU A 189 -20.51 -35.08 11.11
CA GLU A 189 -19.50 -35.80 11.89
C GLU A 189 -18.84 -34.84 12.89
N GLN A 190 -19.01 -35.18 14.17
CA GLN A 190 -18.47 -34.46 15.30
C GLN A 190 -16.95 -34.70 15.40
N PRO A 191 -16.09 -33.66 15.44
CA PRO A 191 -14.66 -33.85 15.59
C PRO A 191 -14.33 -34.46 16.96
N PRO A 192 -13.30 -35.33 17.07
CA PRO A 192 -12.96 -35.98 18.32
C PRO A 192 -12.48 -34.96 19.36
N THR A 193 -13.16 -34.93 20.50
CA THR A 193 -12.77 -34.23 21.72
C THR A 193 -11.39 -34.72 22.18
N VAL A 194 -10.38 -33.87 22.00
CA VAL A 194 -9.03 -34.10 22.57
C VAL A 194 -9.07 -33.72 24.04
N ASP A 195 -8.93 -34.71 24.92
CA ASP A 195 -8.79 -34.56 26.37
C ASP A 195 -7.41 -33.93 26.71
N PRO A 196 -7.36 -32.69 27.27
CA PRO A 196 -6.10 -32.03 27.57
C PRO A 196 -5.42 -32.52 28.87
N SER A 197 -5.90 -33.59 29.52
CA SER A 197 -5.51 -33.90 30.90
C SER A 197 -4.23 -34.74 31.10
N LYS A 198 -3.41 -34.99 30.06
CA LYS A 198 -2.19 -35.81 30.23
C LYS A 198 -1.02 -35.38 29.35
N ARG A 199 -0.24 -34.38 29.78
CA ARG A 199 1.23 -34.44 29.62
C ARG A 199 1.98 -33.91 30.84
N HIS A 200 2.64 -34.87 31.45
CA HIS A 200 3.60 -34.83 32.54
C HIS A 200 4.67 -33.73 32.43
N LEU A 201 4.84 -33.02 33.55
CA LEU A 201 6.09 -32.87 34.31
C LEU A 201 7.42 -33.11 33.56
N ALA A 202 8.12 -32.03 33.24
CA ALA A 202 9.57 -32.01 33.19
C ALA A 202 10.10 -30.68 33.75
N ASN A 203 10.97 -30.83 34.75
CA ASN A 203 11.65 -29.85 35.59
C ASN A 203 12.06 -28.51 34.93
N LYS A 204 11.76 -27.40 35.62
CA LYS A 204 12.41 -26.09 35.44
C LYS A 204 12.89 -25.58 36.82
N PRO A 205 14.19 -25.29 37.02
CA PRO A 205 14.67 -24.65 38.24
C PRO A 205 14.34 -23.15 38.23
N GLY A 206 14.20 -22.62 39.44
CA GLY A 206 13.48 -21.39 39.78
C GLY A 206 13.96 -20.12 39.08
N ILE A 207 12.98 -19.32 38.68
CA ILE A 207 13.11 -17.88 38.49
C ILE A 207 12.05 -17.28 39.41
N GLU A 208 12.51 -16.47 40.37
CA GLU A 208 11.67 -15.73 41.31
C GLU A 208 10.75 -14.79 40.53
N THR A 209 9.45 -15.08 40.59
CA THR A 209 8.40 -14.25 40.01
C THR A 209 8.13 -13.07 40.94
N ALA A 210 8.56 -11.88 40.54
CA ALA A 210 8.08 -10.63 41.10
C ALA A 210 6.56 -10.50 40.82
N ALA A 211 5.79 -10.28 41.87
CA ALA A 211 4.34 -10.15 41.82
C ALA A 211 3.93 -8.90 41.01
N LEU A 212 3.24 -9.11 39.89
CA LEU A 212 2.52 -8.07 39.16
C LEU A 212 1.12 -7.87 39.80
N PRO A 213 0.64 -6.63 39.94
CA PRO A 213 -0.68 -6.34 40.49
C PRO A 213 -1.80 -6.78 39.54
N GLN A 214 -2.86 -7.35 40.11
CA GLN A 214 -4.08 -7.75 39.40
C GLN A 214 -4.79 -6.52 38.80
N ALA A 215 -5.15 -6.61 37.52
CA ALA A 215 -5.99 -5.63 36.84
C ALA A 215 -7.46 -5.75 37.33
N PRO A 216 -8.17 -4.62 37.52
CA PRO A 216 -9.57 -4.64 37.95
C PRO A 216 -10.50 -5.13 36.83
N LEU A 217 -11.44 -5.99 37.21
CA LEU A 217 -12.50 -6.54 36.36
C LEU A 217 -13.48 -5.44 35.90
N PRO A 218 -13.93 -5.45 34.63
CA PRO A 218 -14.99 -4.58 34.15
C PRO A 218 -16.34 -5.16 34.56
N GLY A 219 -16.98 -4.55 35.56
CA GLY A 219 -18.31 -4.94 36.01
C GLY A 219 -19.09 -3.76 36.56
N SER A 220 -20.27 -3.55 35.98
CA SER A 220 -21.42 -2.89 36.60
C SER A 220 -21.40 -1.36 36.73
N SER A 221 -21.62 -0.67 35.61
CA SER A 221 -22.25 0.65 35.65
C SER A 221 -23.78 0.47 35.57
N MET A 222 -24.41 0.27 36.73
CA MET A 222 -25.84 0.50 36.89
C MET A 222 -26.06 1.99 37.09
N VAL A 223 -26.39 2.70 36.00
CA VAL A 223 -26.87 4.09 36.09
C VAL A 223 -28.33 4.03 36.51
N SER A 224 -28.58 4.29 37.79
CA SER A 224 -29.92 4.55 38.33
C SER A 224 -30.47 5.84 37.73
N PHE A 225 -31.54 5.72 36.95
CA PHE A 225 -32.41 6.84 36.60
C PHE A 225 -33.25 7.21 37.83
N GLU A 226 -32.77 8.18 38.63
CA GLU A 226 -33.63 8.87 39.60
C GLU A 226 -34.49 9.90 38.87
N THR A 227 -35.72 9.49 38.58
CA THR A 227 -36.81 10.36 38.14
C THR A 227 -37.21 11.26 39.31
N ARG A 228 -36.69 12.50 39.33
CA ARG A 228 -37.12 13.52 40.30
C ARG A 228 -38.19 14.39 39.66
N ASP A 229 -39.44 14.09 40.02
CA ASP A 229 -40.59 14.98 39.86
C ASP A 229 -40.33 16.28 40.63
N GLN A 230 -39.99 17.36 39.90
CA GLN A 230 -40.08 18.72 40.40
C GLN A 230 -41.01 19.51 39.48
N VAL A 231 -42.28 19.53 39.91
CA VAL A 231 -43.29 20.47 39.43
C VAL A 231 -42.96 21.83 40.03
N ASP A 232 -42.17 22.63 39.31
CA ASP A 232 -42.00 24.04 39.63
C ASP A 232 -42.72 24.92 38.59
N LYS A 233 -43.67 25.70 39.09
CA LYS A 233 -44.43 26.71 38.35
C LYS A 233 -43.52 27.92 38.15
N SER A 234 -42.84 28.00 37.02
CA SER A 234 -42.14 29.22 36.63
C SER A 234 -42.65 29.74 35.29
N GLU A 235 -43.42 30.82 35.42
CA GLU A 235 -43.28 32.07 34.67
C GLU A 235 -42.79 32.00 33.22
N LYS A 236 -43.69 32.40 32.33
CA LYS A 236 -43.52 32.54 30.88
C LYS A 236 -42.38 33.50 30.54
N GLN A 237 -41.14 33.00 30.47
CA GLN A 237 -40.06 33.69 29.77
C GLN A 237 -40.29 33.59 28.26
N PRO A 238 -40.05 34.68 27.49
CA PRO A 238 -40.17 34.67 26.04
C PRO A 238 -39.18 33.65 25.46
N LEU A 239 -39.70 32.72 24.67
CA LEU A 239 -38.93 31.72 23.93
C LEU A 239 -37.91 32.44 23.02
N THR A 240 -36.68 32.56 23.49
CA THR A 240 -35.53 32.89 22.65
C THR A 240 -35.40 31.77 21.64
N VAL A 241 -35.68 32.08 20.37
CA VAL A 241 -35.45 31.17 19.24
C VAL A 241 -33.94 30.91 19.18
N VAL A 242 -33.51 29.85 19.86
CA VAL A 242 -32.14 29.35 19.80
C VAL A 242 -31.90 28.97 18.34
N SER A 243 -31.17 29.82 17.63
CA SER A 243 -30.74 29.52 16.27
C SER A 243 -29.97 28.20 16.32
N PRO A 244 -30.40 27.17 15.57
CA PRO A 244 -29.75 25.87 15.61
C PRO A 244 -28.30 26.06 15.16
N HIS A 245 -27.37 25.99 16.11
CA HIS A 245 -25.96 26.00 15.78
C HIS A 245 -25.69 24.71 15.00
N PRO A 246 -25.06 24.79 13.81
CA PRO A 246 -24.73 23.60 13.04
C PRO A 246 -23.88 22.70 13.92
N VAL A 247 -24.36 21.47 14.17
CA VAL A 247 -23.62 20.46 14.90
C VAL A 247 -22.37 20.16 14.09
N GLN A 248 -21.22 20.66 14.54
CA GLN A 248 -19.94 20.32 13.93
C GLN A 248 -19.67 18.85 14.24
N VAL A 249 -19.72 18.00 13.22
CA VAL A 249 -19.36 16.59 13.34
C VAL A 249 -17.86 16.54 13.54
N ALA A 250 -17.41 16.33 14.78
CA ALA A 250 -16.00 16.15 15.08
C ALA A 250 -15.53 14.79 14.53
N ILE A 251 -14.55 14.82 13.63
CA ILE A 251 -13.95 13.62 13.05
C ILE A 251 -12.86 13.11 14.00
N ASN A 252 -12.90 11.81 14.32
CA ASN A 252 -11.84 11.19 15.11
C ASN A 252 -10.59 10.98 14.24
N LEU A 253 -9.62 11.90 14.35
CA LEU A 253 -8.38 11.87 13.56
C LEU A 253 -7.58 10.58 13.76
N THR A 254 -7.60 10.00 14.96
CA THR A 254 -6.89 8.73 15.25
C THR A 254 -7.52 7.56 14.50
N GLU A 255 -8.85 7.51 14.42
CA GLU A 255 -9.55 6.48 13.66
C GLU A 255 -9.31 6.65 12.15
N LEU A 256 -9.39 7.88 11.65
CA LEU A 256 -9.11 8.17 10.24
C LEU A 256 -7.68 7.80 9.86
N ALA A 257 -6.69 8.14 10.71
CA ALA A 257 -5.30 7.75 10.51
C ALA A 257 -5.14 6.22 10.43
N ALA A 258 -5.79 5.48 11.33
CA ALA A 258 -5.75 4.02 11.32
C ALA A 258 -6.41 3.44 10.06
N ARG A 259 -7.50 4.03 9.57
CA ARG A 259 -8.15 3.61 8.32
C ARG A 259 -7.29 3.91 7.08
N ILE A 260 -6.65 5.07 7.02
CA ILE A 260 -5.70 5.41 5.95
C ILE A 260 -4.55 4.40 5.93
N ALA A 261 -3.98 4.09 7.10
CA ALA A 261 -2.90 3.11 7.22
C ALA A 261 -3.34 1.71 6.78
N GLY A 262 -4.52 1.23 7.22
CA GLY A 262 -5.05 -0.08 6.81
C GLY A 262 -5.33 -0.17 5.30
N TYR A 263 -5.80 0.93 4.70
CA TYR A 263 -5.95 1.05 3.26
C TYR A 263 -4.60 0.97 2.52
N HIS A 264 -3.58 1.69 2.99
CA HIS A 264 -2.23 1.63 2.42
C HIS A 264 -1.62 0.22 2.54
N ASP A 265 -1.76 -0.43 3.70
CA ASP A 265 -1.26 -1.79 3.91
C ASP A 265 -1.92 -2.79 2.96
N SER A 266 -3.22 -2.63 2.69
CA SER A 266 -3.94 -3.47 1.72
C SER A 266 -3.47 -3.24 0.28
N LEU A 267 -3.11 -2.00 -0.08
CA LEU A 267 -2.56 -1.71 -1.42
C LEU A 267 -1.17 -2.31 -1.57
N ASP A 268 -0.33 -2.17 -0.55
CA ASP A 268 1.01 -2.74 -0.54
C ASP A 268 0.97 -4.27 -0.64
N GLU A 269 -0.02 -4.91 -0.02
CA GLU A 269 -0.24 -6.35 -0.14
C GLU A 269 -0.55 -6.76 -1.59
N VAL A 270 -1.47 -6.05 -2.26
CA VAL A 270 -1.79 -6.29 -3.68
C VAL A 270 -0.57 -6.08 -4.57
N GLU A 271 0.14 -4.97 -4.40
CA GLU A 271 1.36 -4.66 -5.17
C GLU A 271 2.44 -5.72 -4.95
N THR A 272 2.66 -6.15 -3.70
CA THR A 272 3.63 -7.19 -3.38
C THR A 272 3.24 -8.53 -4.00
N ALA A 273 1.95 -8.90 -3.98
CA ALA A 273 1.47 -10.13 -4.61
C ALA A 273 1.73 -10.13 -6.13
N LEU A 274 1.48 -9.01 -6.80
CA LEU A 274 1.72 -8.85 -8.23
C LEU A 274 3.21 -8.85 -8.58
N LEU A 275 4.05 -8.18 -7.78
CA LEU A 275 5.50 -8.08 -8.03
C LEU A 275 6.26 -9.36 -7.71
N ARG A 276 5.78 -10.16 -6.76
CA ARG A 276 6.43 -11.41 -6.35
C ARG A 276 6.22 -12.56 -7.34
N THR A 277 5.23 -12.45 -8.21
CA THR A 277 4.86 -13.55 -9.09
C THR A 277 5.65 -13.41 -10.39
N ASP A 278 6.59 -14.34 -10.60
CA ASP A 278 7.50 -14.33 -11.76
C ASP A 278 6.73 -14.65 -13.06
N GLU A 279 5.69 -15.48 -12.97
CA GLU A 279 4.82 -15.88 -14.09
C GLU A 279 3.46 -15.19 -13.97
N ALA A 280 3.00 -14.56 -15.06
CA ALA A 280 1.69 -13.94 -15.06
C ALA A 280 0.61 -15.04 -14.95
N SER A 281 -0.19 -14.99 -13.89
CA SER A 281 -1.30 -15.93 -13.66
C SER A 281 -2.62 -15.18 -13.75
N LEU A 282 -3.51 -15.63 -14.65
CA LEU A 282 -4.83 -15.03 -14.85
C LEU A 282 -5.68 -15.08 -13.57
N GLU A 283 -5.60 -16.18 -12.83
CA GLU A 283 -6.33 -16.36 -11.55
C GLU A 283 -5.87 -15.33 -10.51
N LEU A 284 -4.55 -15.13 -10.38
CA LEU A 284 -4.00 -14.13 -9.47
C LEU A 284 -4.41 -12.72 -9.90
N VAL A 285 -4.31 -12.39 -11.19
CA VAL A 285 -4.72 -11.08 -11.71
C VAL A 285 -6.21 -10.83 -11.44
N ALA A 286 -7.06 -11.84 -11.61
CA ALA A 286 -8.49 -11.76 -11.30
C ALA A 286 -8.75 -11.52 -9.81
N GLU A 287 -8.07 -12.28 -8.93
CA GLU A 287 -8.16 -12.11 -7.47
C GLU A 287 -7.76 -10.68 -7.06
N GLN A 288 -6.63 -10.19 -7.57
CA GLN A 288 -6.14 -8.85 -7.25
C GLN A 288 -7.06 -7.76 -7.82
N ALA A 289 -7.62 -7.95 -9.02
CA ALA A 289 -8.58 -7.00 -9.60
C ALA A 289 -9.88 -6.91 -8.76
N GLN A 290 -10.40 -8.04 -8.28
CA GLN A 290 -11.55 -8.06 -7.37
C GLN A 290 -11.22 -7.40 -6.04
N LYS A 291 -10.02 -7.66 -5.48
CA LYS A 291 -9.55 -6.98 -4.27
C LYS A 291 -9.51 -5.47 -4.45
N LEU A 292 -9.00 -4.97 -5.59
CA LEU A 292 -9.00 -3.53 -5.90
C LEU A 292 -10.42 -2.93 -6.06
N ASP A 293 -11.39 -3.67 -6.58
CA ASP A 293 -12.79 -3.22 -6.61
C ASP A 293 -13.33 -3.01 -5.18
N THR A 294 -13.08 -3.96 -4.27
CA THR A 294 -13.49 -3.79 -2.86
C THR A 294 -12.80 -2.58 -2.21
N MET A 295 -11.52 -2.38 -2.50
CA MET A 295 -10.73 -1.26 -1.97
C MET A 295 -11.13 0.10 -2.55
N THR A 296 -11.80 0.14 -3.69
CA THR A 296 -12.31 1.39 -4.28
C THR A 296 -13.35 2.03 -3.35
N ARG A 297 -14.16 1.21 -2.67
CA ARG A 297 -15.10 1.71 -1.65
C ARG A 297 -14.36 2.34 -0.47
N ASP A 298 -13.33 1.68 0.02
CA ASP A 298 -12.53 2.16 1.16
C ASP A 298 -11.78 3.45 0.81
N TYR A 299 -11.21 3.53 -0.39
CA TYR A 299 -10.57 4.74 -0.89
C TYR A 299 -11.55 5.91 -0.97
N ASN A 300 -12.74 5.72 -1.53
CA ASN A 300 -13.74 6.78 -1.63
C ASN A 300 -14.18 7.27 -0.24
N PHE A 301 -14.35 6.35 0.70
CA PHE A 301 -14.63 6.71 2.09
C PHE A 301 -13.48 7.54 2.66
N VAL A 302 -12.25 7.03 2.63
CA VAL A 302 -11.09 7.70 3.22
C VAL A 302 -10.82 9.06 2.57
N ARG A 303 -10.92 9.15 1.24
CA ARG A 303 -10.77 10.39 0.46
C ARG A 303 -11.79 11.43 0.88
N LEU A 304 -13.06 11.09 0.97
CA LEU A 304 -14.12 12.02 1.37
C LEU A 304 -13.89 12.59 2.77
N TYR A 305 -13.50 11.75 3.73
CA TYR A 305 -13.20 12.21 5.08
C TYR A 305 -11.92 13.06 5.11
N TYR A 306 -10.87 12.67 4.39
CA TYR A 306 -9.63 13.44 4.29
C TYR A 306 -9.84 14.83 3.66
N GLU A 307 -10.66 14.92 2.61
CA GLU A 307 -11.01 16.18 1.94
C GLU A 307 -11.85 17.11 2.82
N SER A 308 -12.59 16.56 3.80
CA SER A 308 -13.39 17.35 4.76
C SER A 308 -12.57 17.98 5.90
N LEU A 309 -11.30 17.61 6.03
CA LEU A 309 -10.41 18.11 7.08
C LEU A 309 -9.90 19.53 6.77
N SER A 310 -9.62 20.27 7.83
CA SER A 310 -8.89 21.54 7.74
C SER A 310 -7.46 21.33 7.20
N ASP A 311 -6.84 22.40 6.69
CA ASP A 311 -5.46 22.34 6.20
C ASP A 311 -4.47 21.95 7.32
N ASP A 312 -4.69 22.42 8.55
CA ASP A 312 -3.86 22.11 9.72
C ASP A 312 -3.96 20.61 10.09
N GLU A 313 -5.16 20.03 10.07
CA GLU A 313 -5.34 18.59 10.33
C GLU A 313 -4.72 17.74 9.22
N ARG A 314 -4.85 18.16 7.95
CA ARG A 314 -4.26 17.45 6.81
C ARG A 314 -2.74 17.38 6.86
N GLN A 315 -2.07 18.38 7.44
CA GLN A 315 -0.62 18.33 7.64
C GLN A 315 -0.17 17.26 8.65
N THR A 316 -1.07 16.86 9.55
CA THR A 316 -0.77 15.83 10.56
C THR A 316 -1.03 14.40 10.08
N LEU A 317 -1.75 14.23 8.98
CA LEU A 317 -2.18 12.93 8.45
C LEU A 317 -1.56 12.66 7.07
N LEU A 318 -1.22 11.39 6.83
CA LEU A 318 -0.80 10.94 5.51
C LEU A 318 -1.97 11.02 4.53
N ALA A 319 -1.73 11.55 3.33
CA ALA A 319 -2.75 11.55 2.29
C ALA A 319 -3.04 10.12 1.80
N PRO A 320 -4.31 9.78 1.51
CA PRO A 320 -4.64 8.49 0.92
C PRO A 320 -3.97 8.34 -0.46
N ARG A 321 -3.34 7.18 -0.69
CA ARG A 321 -2.63 6.90 -1.95
C ARG A 321 -3.68 6.63 -3.04
N PRO A 322 -3.55 7.17 -4.26
CA PRO A 322 -4.50 6.84 -5.32
C PRO A 322 -4.29 5.39 -5.81
N LEU A 323 -5.38 4.67 -6.10
CA LEU A 323 -5.35 3.30 -6.67
C LEU A 323 -4.76 3.23 -8.09
N SER A 324 -4.60 4.37 -8.78
CA SER A 324 -4.18 4.42 -10.18
C SER A 324 -2.82 3.75 -10.47
N ALA A 325 -1.88 3.79 -9.51
CA ALA A 325 -0.58 3.15 -9.67
C ALA A 325 -0.72 1.62 -9.66
N THR A 326 -1.45 1.08 -8.68
CA THR A 326 -1.71 -0.35 -8.54
C THR A 326 -2.54 -0.90 -9.70
N LEU A 327 -3.53 -0.13 -10.19
CA LEU A 327 -4.32 -0.52 -11.36
C LEU A 327 -3.48 -0.62 -12.63
N LYS A 328 -2.51 0.30 -12.83
CA LYS A 328 -1.57 0.20 -13.94
C LYS A 328 -0.73 -1.06 -13.86
N GLU A 329 -0.33 -1.46 -12.65
CA GLU A 329 0.43 -2.68 -12.45
C GLU A 329 -0.39 -3.94 -12.75
N VAL A 330 -1.64 -4.01 -12.30
CA VAL A 330 -2.55 -5.12 -12.66
C VAL A 330 -2.78 -5.19 -14.16
N SER A 331 -3.00 -4.04 -14.80
CA SER A 331 -3.16 -3.96 -16.26
C SER A 331 -1.91 -4.46 -16.99
N ARG A 332 -0.72 -4.07 -16.50
CA ARG A 332 0.56 -4.53 -17.04
C ARG A 332 0.75 -6.04 -16.90
N GLN A 333 0.34 -6.63 -15.78
CA GLN A 333 0.41 -8.08 -15.58
C GLN A 333 -0.56 -8.83 -16.50
N LEU A 334 -1.75 -8.28 -16.72
CA LEU A 334 -2.70 -8.82 -17.69
C LEU A 334 -2.14 -8.76 -19.12
N ASP A 335 -1.51 -7.64 -19.50
CA ASP A 335 -0.86 -7.51 -20.82
C ASP A 335 0.30 -8.50 -20.99
N ARG A 336 1.08 -8.76 -19.93
CA ARG A 336 2.14 -9.79 -19.94
C ARG A 336 1.56 -11.19 -20.12
N TYR A 337 0.45 -11.49 -19.46
CA TYR A 337 -0.24 -12.76 -19.62
C TYR A 337 -0.72 -12.95 -21.06
N GLU A 338 -1.37 -11.95 -21.66
CA GLU A 338 -1.80 -11.98 -23.06
C GLU A 338 -0.62 -12.21 -24.01
N LEU A 339 0.49 -11.49 -23.82
CA LEU A 339 1.70 -11.68 -24.63
C LEU A 339 2.29 -13.08 -24.50
N SER A 340 2.20 -13.70 -23.31
CA SER A 340 2.67 -15.08 -23.12
C SER A 340 1.82 -16.10 -23.88
N LEU A 341 0.51 -15.87 -24.00
CA LEU A 341 -0.39 -16.70 -24.80
C LEU A 341 -0.06 -16.62 -26.30
N ASP A 342 0.27 -15.43 -26.80
CA ASP A 342 0.66 -15.25 -28.20
C ASP A 342 1.98 -15.97 -28.57
N THR A 343 2.89 -16.12 -27.59
CA THR A 343 4.16 -16.82 -27.81
C THR A 343 4.04 -18.34 -27.82
N ASP A 344 3.00 -18.89 -27.19
CA ASP A 344 2.69 -20.32 -27.22
C ASP A 344 2.01 -20.70 -28.55
N PHE A 345 2.81 -20.71 -29.62
CA PHE A 345 2.42 -20.90 -31.03
C PHE A 345 1.59 -22.17 -31.32
N LEU A 346 1.48 -23.10 -30.37
CA LEU A 346 0.74 -24.36 -30.50
C LEU A 346 -0.51 -24.45 -29.62
N GLY A 347 -0.72 -23.50 -28.70
CA GLY A 347 -1.91 -23.42 -27.88
C GLY A 347 -2.91 -22.47 -28.51
N SER A 348 -3.96 -22.98 -29.17
CA SER A 348 -5.11 -22.12 -29.46
C SER A 348 -5.66 -21.61 -28.13
N ILE A 349 -5.71 -20.28 -27.95
CA ILE A 349 -6.32 -19.64 -26.78
C ILE A 349 -7.69 -20.28 -26.56
N ASP A 350 -7.91 -20.82 -25.36
CA ASP A 350 -9.23 -21.32 -25.01
C ASP A 350 -10.19 -20.12 -25.01
N SER A 351 -11.32 -20.27 -25.70
CA SER A 351 -12.39 -19.27 -25.73
C SER A 351 -12.79 -18.78 -24.34
N SER A 352 -12.70 -19.65 -23.32
CA SER A 352 -12.98 -19.31 -21.93
C SER A 352 -11.99 -18.28 -21.36
N GLN A 353 -10.70 -18.40 -21.68
CA GLN A 353 -9.65 -17.48 -21.23
C GLN A 353 -9.78 -16.12 -21.92
N ALA A 354 -10.10 -16.11 -23.21
CA ALA A 354 -10.34 -14.87 -23.95
C ALA A 354 -11.51 -14.07 -23.36
N GLU A 355 -12.59 -14.75 -22.97
CA GLU A 355 -13.74 -14.13 -22.31
C GLU A 355 -13.36 -13.56 -20.93
N GLN A 356 -12.62 -14.32 -20.12
CA GLN A 356 -12.14 -13.85 -18.81
C GLN A 356 -11.21 -12.63 -18.92
N ILE A 357 -10.30 -12.62 -19.90
CA ILE A 357 -9.41 -11.48 -20.16
C ILE A 357 -10.25 -10.23 -20.52
N ALA A 358 -11.25 -10.39 -21.39
CA ALA A 358 -12.13 -9.29 -21.78
C ALA A 358 -12.94 -8.75 -20.58
N GLU A 359 -13.45 -9.65 -19.71
CA GLU A 359 -14.15 -9.29 -18.48
C GLU A 359 -13.23 -8.50 -17.53
N LEU A 360 -12.00 -8.98 -17.31
CA LEU A 360 -11.02 -8.31 -16.46
C LEU A 360 -10.64 -6.93 -17.01
N ARG A 361 -10.44 -6.79 -18.32
CA ARG A 361 -10.20 -5.47 -18.93
C ARG A 361 -11.38 -4.53 -18.74
N GLY A 362 -12.60 -5.04 -18.89
CA GLY A 362 -13.83 -4.28 -18.61
C GLY A 362 -13.90 -3.80 -17.16
N LEU A 363 -13.58 -4.68 -16.21
CA LEU A 363 -13.54 -4.37 -14.78
C LEU A 363 -12.47 -3.32 -14.48
N LEU A 364 -11.23 -3.49 -14.96
CA LEU A 364 -10.14 -2.54 -14.73
C LEU A 364 -10.43 -1.16 -15.32
N ALA A 365 -11.04 -1.09 -16.51
CA ALA A 365 -11.49 0.15 -17.12
C ALA A 365 -12.56 0.84 -16.26
N ALA A 366 -13.57 0.09 -15.80
CA ALA A 366 -14.62 0.61 -14.93
C ALA A 366 -14.07 1.12 -13.59
N LEU A 367 -13.06 0.45 -13.01
CA LEU A 367 -12.36 0.93 -11.82
C LEU A 367 -11.63 2.24 -12.08
N GLY A 368 -10.88 2.32 -13.19
CA GLY A 368 -10.20 3.54 -13.60
C GLY A 368 -11.14 4.74 -13.72
N GLU A 369 -12.31 4.55 -14.33
CA GLU A 369 -13.35 5.59 -14.45
C GLU A 369 -13.98 5.99 -13.12
N ARG A 370 -14.11 5.06 -12.16
CA ARG A 370 -14.63 5.36 -10.81
C ARG A 370 -13.65 6.18 -9.99
N ILE A 371 -12.35 5.90 -10.11
CA ILE A 371 -11.29 6.61 -9.36
C ILE A 371 -11.01 7.99 -9.95
N GLY A 372 -11.20 8.16 -11.27
CA GLY A 372 -11.03 9.45 -11.95
C GLY A 372 -12.14 10.47 -11.68
N ARG A 373 -13.27 10.04 -11.11
CA ARG A 373 -14.36 10.90 -10.62
C ARG A 373 -14.08 11.32 -9.18
#